data_AF-A0A174SCD9-F1
#
_entry.id   AF-A0A174SCD9-F1
#
_cell.length_a   1.000
_cell.length_b   1.000
_cell.length_c   1.000
_cell.angle_alpha   90.00
_cell.angle_beta   90.00
_cell.angle_gamma   90.00
#
_symmetry.space_group_name_H-M   'P 1'
#
loop_
_entity.id
_entity.type
_entity.pdbx_description
1 polymer ?
#
loop_
_entity_poly.entity_id
_entity_poly.type
_entity_poly.pdbx_seq_one_letter_code
_entity_poly.pdbx_strand_id
1 'polypeptide(L)'
;MQDTIDTRGTILKRECHTETKYVEHNECNGFIYQDPEYGLGFGSECRKVGKWETVEVCIEVPTYEEDGNTGGQWDPNENTGGGGGGGYQPQSIAPKAKTIFRNSSMIDENWRVIEKMLDKITQNCMGKGLYNGLVDILKGKTITIEFNSGTNGGFGKRNEDGSFGITLGKQMESNCLIHEMMHAFQSYRESTSSYNESTLNAEIETHFVQYLYLRSLKEYPKSKWETRDNTDPRRRSIKDINRFIDERGFLRGDATITSLKEKLKEAASTFESNGYTAQRGFVFDSNRPILDNFKNLREITKNCI
;
A
#
# COMPACT_ATOMS: atom_id res chain seq x y z
N MET A 1 63.00 12.37 -13.00
CA MET A 1 62.13 13.29 -12.22
C MET A 1 60.72 12.99 -12.67
N GLN A 2 59.87 12.59 -11.72
CA GLN A 2 58.49 12.18 -11.95
C GLN A 2 57.66 13.42 -12.29
N ASP A 3 57.02 13.46 -13.46
CA ASP A 3 56.00 14.46 -13.76
C ASP A 3 54.78 14.17 -12.88
N THR A 4 54.53 15.04 -11.90
CA THR A 4 53.30 15.04 -11.13
C THR A 4 52.16 15.53 -12.01
N ILE A 5 51.28 14.61 -12.42
CA ILE A 5 49.97 14.92 -12.99
C ILE A 5 49.14 15.59 -11.89
N ASP A 6 48.91 16.89 -12.02
CA ASP A 6 47.94 17.65 -11.22
C ASP A 6 46.52 17.20 -11.59
N THR A 7 45.98 16.22 -10.87
CA THR A 7 44.56 15.86 -10.94
C THR A 7 43.74 16.95 -10.26
N ARG A 8 43.40 17.99 -11.02
CA ARG A 8 42.45 19.04 -10.61
C ARG A 8 41.08 18.41 -10.34
N GLY A 9 40.54 18.67 -9.16
CA GLY A 9 39.32 18.06 -8.64
C GLY A 9 38.08 18.60 -9.35
N THR A 10 37.42 17.74 -10.14
CA THR A 10 36.08 17.99 -10.65
C THR A 10 35.09 18.02 -9.49
N ILE A 11 34.38 19.14 -9.30
CA ILE A 11 33.26 19.22 -8.36
C ILE A 11 31.96 18.99 -9.15
N LEU A 12 31.14 18.04 -8.70
CA LEU A 12 29.82 17.78 -9.29
C LEU A 12 28.82 18.78 -8.71
N LYS A 13 28.33 19.69 -9.57
CA LYS A 13 27.29 20.64 -9.21
C LYS A 13 25.93 20.08 -9.64
N ARG A 14 24.98 20.07 -8.71
CA ARG A 14 23.61 19.63 -8.99
C ARG A 14 22.87 20.74 -9.72
N GLU A 15 22.60 20.55 -11.01
CA GLU A 15 21.76 21.44 -11.81
C GLU A 15 20.39 20.80 -12.01
N CYS A 16 19.33 21.54 -11.72
CA CYS A 16 17.95 21.07 -11.87
C CYS A 16 17.25 21.89 -12.96
N HIS A 17 16.61 21.20 -13.90
CA HIS A 17 15.78 21.81 -14.93
C HIS A 17 14.39 21.15 -14.95
N THR A 18 13.39 21.87 -15.44
CA THR A 18 12.03 21.36 -15.56
C THR A 18 11.84 20.68 -16.91
N GLU A 19 11.42 19.42 -16.89
CA GLU A 19 11.05 18.67 -18.09
C GLU A 19 9.55 18.37 -18.07
N THR A 20 8.89 18.49 -19.21
CA THR A 20 7.51 17.98 -19.36
C THR A 20 7.58 16.49 -19.67
N LYS A 21 7.15 15.64 -18.73
CA LYS A 21 7.08 14.19 -18.90
C LYS A 21 5.63 13.73 -19.00
N TYR A 22 5.39 12.77 -19.87
CA TYR A 22 4.14 12.04 -19.88
C TYR A 22 4.14 11.08 -18.68
N VAL A 23 3.31 11.36 -17.68
CA VAL A 23 3.22 10.58 -16.45
C VAL A 23 1.89 9.85 -16.44
N GLU A 24 1.97 8.52 -16.44
CA GLU A 24 0.82 7.67 -16.16
C GLU A 24 0.51 7.70 -14.66
N HIS A 25 -0.73 8.04 -14.33
CA HIS A 25 -1.28 8.00 -12.98
C HIS A 25 -2.54 7.15 -12.97
N ASN A 26 -2.81 6.53 -11.83
CA ASN A 26 -4.08 5.86 -11.61
C ASN A 26 -5.07 6.91 -11.09
N GLU A 27 -6.06 7.27 -11.90
CA GLU A 27 -7.27 7.95 -11.43
C GLU A 27 -8.23 6.88 -10.94
N CYS A 28 -8.55 6.91 -9.66
CA CYS A 28 -9.52 5.98 -9.12
C CYS A 28 -10.92 6.62 -9.08
N ASN A 29 -11.96 5.82 -9.26
CA ASN A 29 -13.36 6.18 -9.07
C ASN A 29 -13.91 5.26 -8.00
N GLY A 30 -14.48 5.81 -6.94
CA GLY A 30 -14.83 5.01 -5.79
C GLY A 30 -16.31 4.89 -5.70
N PHE A 31 -16.71 3.69 -5.33
CA PHE A 31 -18.08 3.40 -5.01
C PHE A 31 -18.14 3.10 -3.52
N ILE A 32 -19.25 3.48 -2.92
CA ILE A 32 -19.56 3.13 -1.55
C ILE A 32 -20.30 1.81 -1.64
N TYR A 33 -19.86 0.84 -0.84
CA TYR A 33 -20.64 -0.37 -0.59
C TYR A 33 -20.83 -0.51 0.90
N GLN A 34 -21.65 -1.46 1.33
CA GLN A 34 -21.74 -1.74 2.75
C GLN A 34 -21.29 -3.17 2.94
N ASP A 35 -20.03 -3.29 3.34
CA ASP A 35 -19.41 -4.53 3.74
C ASP A 35 -20.23 -5.16 4.88
N PRO A 36 -20.80 -6.35 4.67
CA PRO A 36 -21.63 -6.98 5.70
C PRO A 36 -20.84 -7.46 6.94
N GLU A 37 -19.51 -7.47 6.92
CA GLU A 37 -18.67 -7.80 8.08
C GLU A 37 -18.12 -6.56 8.80
N TYR A 38 -17.72 -5.53 8.05
CA TYR A 38 -17.06 -4.34 8.57
C TYR A 38 -17.89 -3.06 8.48
N GLY A 39 -19.12 -3.14 7.99
CA GLY A 39 -20.03 -2.01 7.89
C GLY A 39 -19.83 -1.21 6.60
N LEU A 40 -19.85 0.12 6.65
CA LEU A 40 -19.68 0.92 5.43
C LEU A 40 -18.29 0.67 4.83
N GLY A 41 -18.27 -0.05 3.70
CA GLY A 41 -17.09 -0.36 2.93
C GLY A 41 -16.97 0.65 1.80
N PHE A 42 -15.77 0.79 1.29
CA PHE A 42 -15.57 1.62 0.12
C PHE A 42 -14.74 0.76 -0.83
N GLY A 43 -14.98 0.92 -2.13
CA GLY A 43 -14.23 0.28 -3.19
C GLY A 43 -13.65 1.35 -4.10
N SER A 44 -12.66 0.96 -4.90
CA SER A 44 -12.06 1.88 -5.85
C SER A 44 -11.74 1.21 -7.16
N GLU A 45 -12.22 1.83 -8.23
CA GLU A 45 -12.01 1.45 -9.62
C GLU A 45 -10.96 2.37 -10.22
N CYS A 46 -9.73 1.90 -10.42
CA CYS A 46 -8.66 2.74 -10.95
C CYS A 46 -8.54 2.61 -12.47
N ARG A 47 -8.54 3.74 -13.17
CA ARG A 47 -8.16 3.87 -14.57
C ARG A 47 -6.77 4.47 -14.68
N LYS A 48 -5.95 3.91 -15.57
CA LYS A 48 -4.73 4.58 -15.99
C LYS A 48 -5.10 5.77 -16.85
N VAL A 49 -4.65 6.95 -16.44
CA VAL A 49 -4.73 8.18 -17.20
C VAL A 49 -3.33 8.74 -17.34
N GLY A 50 -3.01 9.26 -18.51
CA GLY A 50 -1.74 9.90 -18.75
C GLY A 50 -1.92 11.40 -18.84
N LYS A 51 -1.09 12.14 -18.12
CA LYS A 51 -1.05 13.60 -18.18
C LYS A 51 0.38 14.05 -18.35
N TRP A 52 0.55 15.11 -19.12
CA TRP A 52 1.81 15.81 -19.21
C TRP A 52 2.01 16.60 -17.93
N GLU A 53 2.98 16.19 -17.12
CA GLU A 53 3.36 16.85 -15.87
C GLU A 53 4.73 17.49 -16.04
N THR A 54 4.92 18.66 -15.43
CA THR A 54 6.23 19.31 -15.37
C THR A 54 6.95 18.79 -14.13
N VAL A 55 8.05 18.08 -14.35
CA VAL A 55 8.85 17.48 -13.29
C VAL A 55 10.23 18.12 -13.24
N GLU A 56 10.74 18.38 -12.05
CA GLU A 56 12.10 18.85 -11.85
C GLU A 56 13.06 17.67 -11.95
N VAL A 57 13.97 17.73 -12.92
CA VAL A 57 14.99 16.72 -13.17
C VAL A 57 16.33 17.35 -12.82
N CYS A 58 17.04 16.75 -11.88
CA CYS A 58 18.37 17.19 -11.48
C CYS A 58 19.43 16.26 -12.07
N ILE A 59 20.40 16.84 -12.76
CA ILE A 59 21.58 16.15 -13.26
C ILE A 59 22.83 16.71 -12.55
N GLU A 60 23.79 15.84 -12.27
CA GLU A 60 25.08 16.25 -11.71
C GLU A 60 26.01 16.61 -12.86
N VAL A 61 26.32 17.90 -12.99
CA VAL A 61 27.18 18.41 -14.06
C VAL A 61 28.57 18.68 -13.47
N PRO A 62 29.64 18.13 -14.05
CA PRO A 62 31.00 18.43 -13.62
C PRO A 62 31.38 19.86 -14.00
N THR A 63 31.70 20.69 -13.00
CA THR A 63 32.17 22.06 -13.21
C THR A 63 33.62 22.22 -12.72
N TYR A 64 34.40 23.02 -13.43
CA TYR A 64 35.77 23.38 -13.07
C TYR A 64 35.77 24.71 -12.31
N GLU A 65 36.44 24.76 -11.15
CA GLU A 65 36.75 26.04 -10.52
C GLU A 65 38.05 26.58 -11.15
N GLU A 66 37.99 27.79 -11.71
CA GLU A 66 39.20 28.56 -12.01
C GLU A 66 39.65 29.28 -10.73
N ASP A 67 40.90 29.03 -10.33
CA ASP A 67 41.54 29.70 -9.20
C ASP A 67 41.61 31.21 -9.45
N GLY A 68 40.70 31.96 -8.85
CA GLY A 68 40.72 33.42 -8.81
C GLY A 68 41.85 33.93 -7.93
N ASN A 69 43.06 34.03 -8.48
CA ASN A 69 44.19 34.67 -7.81
C ASN A 69 44.51 36.03 -8.44
N THR A 70 43.95 37.10 -7.88
CA THR A 70 44.53 38.44 -7.99
C THR A 70 44.15 39.33 -6.80
N GLY A 71 45.17 39.74 -6.03
CA GLY A 71 45.27 41.07 -5.44
C GLY A 71 44.64 41.26 -4.05
N GLY A 72 45.49 41.19 -3.02
CA GLY A 72 45.10 41.44 -1.63
C GLY A 72 44.83 42.91 -1.29
N GLN A 73 44.04 43.10 -0.24
CA GLN A 73 44.16 44.22 0.70
C GLN A 73 43.72 43.71 2.08
N TRP A 74 44.62 43.84 3.05
CA TRP A 74 44.38 43.52 4.46
C TRP A 74 43.67 44.69 5.14
N ASP A 75 42.50 44.45 5.71
CA ASP A 75 41.91 45.31 6.74
C ASP A 75 41.50 44.43 7.94
N PRO A 76 41.86 44.79 9.20
CA PRO A 76 41.63 43.94 10.34
C PRO A 76 40.27 44.21 10.98
N ASN A 77 39.60 43.10 11.31
CA ASN A 77 38.66 42.95 12.42
C ASN A 77 37.25 43.53 12.23
N GLU A 78 36.25 42.66 12.08
CA GLU A 78 35.06 42.71 12.93
C GLU A 78 34.30 41.38 12.95
N ASN A 79 33.75 41.13 14.12
CA ASN A 79 33.23 39.88 14.64
C ASN A 79 31.80 39.64 14.14
N THR A 80 31.51 38.50 13.50
CA THR A 80 30.15 37.92 13.56
C THR A 80 30.20 36.42 13.29
N GLY A 81 29.97 35.66 14.35
CA GLY A 81 29.82 34.22 14.31
C GLY A 81 28.50 33.76 13.69
N GLY A 82 28.44 32.46 13.41
CA GLY A 82 27.27 31.74 12.92
C GLY A 82 27.76 30.59 12.05
N GLY A 83 28.22 29.46 12.61
CA GLY A 83 27.43 28.63 13.51
C GLY A 83 26.57 27.71 12.64
N GLY A 84 27.16 26.59 12.22
CA GLY A 84 26.47 25.54 11.46
C GLY A 84 25.27 25.03 12.24
N GLY A 85 24.08 25.45 11.82
CA GLY A 85 22.81 24.96 12.31
C GLY A 85 22.57 23.55 11.77
N GLY A 86 23.09 22.54 12.47
CA GLY A 86 22.59 21.18 12.37
C GLY A 86 21.13 21.18 12.82
N GLY A 87 20.22 21.37 11.86
CA GLY A 87 18.79 21.31 12.10
C GLY A 87 18.44 19.93 12.64
N TYR A 88 18.10 19.86 13.93
CA TYR A 88 17.49 18.69 14.53
C TYR A 88 16.16 18.46 13.81
N GLN A 89 16.16 17.62 12.78
CA GLN A 89 14.92 17.13 12.19
C GLN A 89 14.22 16.30 13.27
N PRO A 90 13.05 16.72 13.77
CA PRO A 90 12.33 15.92 14.75
C PRO A 90 12.10 14.53 14.15
N GLN A 91 12.43 13.48 14.90
CA GLN A 91 12.16 12.11 14.48
C GLN A 91 10.67 12.01 14.12
N SER A 92 10.38 11.59 12.89
CA SER A 92 9.01 11.41 12.43
C SER A 92 8.30 10.46 13.40
N ILE A 93 7.14 10.87 13.92
CA ILE A 93 6.37 10.13 14.94
C ILE A 93 5.80 8.80 14.41
N ALA A 94 5.67 8.69 13.09
CA ALA A 94 5.14 7.52 12.41
C ALA A 94 5.77 7.41 11.01
N PRO A 95 7.07 7.05 10.92
CA PRO A 95 7.81 7.10 9.66
C PRO A 95 7.24 6.12 8.62
N LYS A 96 6.84 4.90 9.00
CA LYS A 96 6.25 3.94 8.05
C LYS A 96 4.89 4.39 7.57
N ALA A 97 4.03 4.85 8.50
CA ALA A 97 2.69 5.30 8.18
C ALA A 97 2.73 6.52 7.24
N LYS A 98 3.55 7.54 7.56
CA LYS A 98 3.67 8.75 6.73
C LYS A 98 4.34 8.52 5.38
N THR A 99 5.01 7.37 5.18
CA THR A 99 5.56 6.99 3.87
C THR A 99 4.46 6.67 2.86
N ILE A 100 3.38 6.01 3.29
CA ILE A 100 2.30 5.55 2.39
C ILE A 100 0.97 6.24 2.63
N PHE A 101 0.81 6.93 3.77
CA PHE A 101 -0.43 7.59 4.14
C PHE A 101 -0.28 9.09 4.38
N ARG A 102 -1.36 9.83 4.12
CA ARG A 102 -1.49 11.26 4.45
C ARG A 102 -2.80 11.56 5.17
N ASN A 103 -2.73 12.50 6.11
CA ASN A 103 -3.87 13.20 6.69
C ASN A 103 -3.34 14.45 7.41
N SER A 104 -3.74 15.63 6.94
CA SER A 104 -3.27 16.92 7.45
C SER A 104 -3.80 17.25 8.85
N SER A 105 -4.90 16.63 9.27
CA SER A 105 -5.61 16.93 10.51
C SER A 105 -5.47 15.80 11.55
N MET A 106 -4.67 14.77 11.25
CA MET A 106 -4.48 13.63 12.12
C MET A 106 -3.52 13.95 13.28
N ILE A 107 -3.99 13.73 14.50
CA ILE A 107 -3.19 13.88 15.72
C ILE A 107 -2.12 12.80 15.85
N ASP A 108 -1.05 13.11 16.60
CA ASP A 108 0.11 12.23 16.78
C ASP A 108 -0.23 10.88 17.40
N GLU A 109 -1.19 10.83 18.33
CA GLU A 109 -1.65 9.59 18.96
C GLU A 109 -2.21 8.62 17.93
N ASN A 110 -3.01 9.12 16.99
CA ASN A 110 -3.59 8.31 15.93
C ASN A 110 -2.52 7.85 14.93
N TRP A 111 -1.55 8.71 14.61
CA TRP A 111 -0.39 8.30 13.81
C TRP A 111 0.41 7.16 14.46
N ARG A 112 0.64 7.24 15.78
CA ARG A 112 1.30 6.17 16.55
C ARG A 112 0.50 4.87 16.54
N VAL A 113 -0.84 4.93 16.52
CA VAL A 113 -1.68 3.73 16.40
C VAL A 113 -1.49 3.06 15.05
N ILE A 114 -1.52 3.81 13.95
CA ILE A 114 -1.29 3.27 12.60
C ILE A 114 0.13 2.71 12.49
N GLU A 115 1.14 3.43 13.00
CA GLU A 115 2.53 2.95 13.01
C GLU A 115 2.65 1.61 13.73
N LYS A 116 2.06 1.47 14.93
CA LYS A 116 2.06 0.20 15.67
C LYS A 116 1.38 -0.94 14.91
N MET A 117 0.29 -0.65 14.19
CA MET A 117 -0.36 -1.65 13.34
C MET A 117 0.57 -2.07 12.19
N LEU A 118 1.23 -1.12 11.53
CA LEU A 118 2.19 -1.40 10.46
C LEU A 118 3.43 -2.14 10.98
N ASP A 119 3.93 -1.81 12.17
CA ASP A 119 5.01 -2.54 12.82
C ASP A 119 4.64 -4.00 13.02
N LYS A 120 3.43 -4.27 13.50
CA LYS A 120 2.92 -5.63 13.66
C LYS A 120 2.73 -6.34 12.31
N ILE A 121 2.14 -5.67 11.32
CA ILE A 121 1.93 -6.21 9.96
C ILE A 121 3.27 -6.58 9.31
N THR A 122 4.27 -5.70 9.42
CA THR A 122 5.58 -5.84 8.77
C THR A 122 6.52 -6.84 9.45
N GLN A 123 6.16 -7.38 10.63
CA GLN A 123 6.84 -8.54 11.22
C GLN A 123 6.56 -9.84 10.45
N ASN A 124 5.41 -9.92 9.77
CA ASN A 124 5.06 -11.02 8.89
C ASN A 124 5.61 -10.76 7.47
N CYS A 125 6.17 -11.78 6.81
CA CYS A 125 6.76 -11.61 5.47
C CYS A 125 5.75 -11.11 4.41
N MET A 126 4.55 -11.70 4.36
CA MET A 126 3.48 -11.28 3.45
C MET A 126 3.04 -9.84 3.76
N GLY A 127 2.88 -9.49 5.04
CA GLY A 127 2.53 -8.13 5.45
C GLY A 127 3.61 -7.10 5.08
N LYS A 128 4.88 -7.46 5.22
CA LYS A 128 6.02 -6.65 4.74
C LYS A 128 6.03 -6.50 3.23
N GLY A 129 5.74 -7.58 2.50
CA GLY A 129 5.65 -7.55 1.04
C GLY A 129 4.51 -6.66 0.54
N LEU A 130 3.35 -6.67 1.20
CA LEU A 130 2.24 -5.76 0.90
C LEU A 130 2.63 -4.30 1.16
N TYR A 131 3.23 -4.01 2.31
CA TYR A 131 3.70 -2.66 2.64
C TYR A 131 4.70 -2.14 1.58
N ASN A 132 5.72 -2.93 1.26
CA ASN A 132 6.73 -2.56 0.26
C ASN A 132 6.10 -2.42 -1.13
N GLY A 133 5.19 -3.31 -1.52
CA GLY A 133 4.47 -3.21 -2.79
C GLY A 133 3.68 -1.91 -2.91
N LEU A 134 3.05 -1.43 -1.84
CA LEU A 134 2.40 -0.12 -1.80
C LEU A 134 3.41 1.02 -1.91
N VAL A 135 4.53 0.97 -1.19
CA VAL A 135 5.62 1.97 -1.31
C VAL A 135 6.08 2.09 -2.76
N ASP A 136 6.35 0.96 -3.41
CA ASP A 136 6.85 0.90 -4.79
C ASP A 136 5.83 1.44 -5.81
N ILE A 137 4.56 1.11 -5.63
CA ILE A 137 3.46 1.57 -6.50
C ILE A 137 3.22 3.07 -6.34
N LEU A 138 3.26 3.57 -5.11
CA LEU A 138 2.95 4.97 -4.82
C LEU A 138 4.06 5.92 -5.25
N LYS A 139 5.32 5.47 -5.35
CA LYS A 139 6.47 6.27 -5.81
C LYS A 139 6.57 7.63 -5.10
N GLY A 140 6.42 7.62 -3.78
CA GLY A 140 6.43 8.84 -2.95
C GLY A 140 5.09 9.58 -2.83
N LYS A 141 4.05 9.14 -3.55
CA LYS A 141 2.66 9.57 -3.29
C LYS A 141 2.11 8.89 -2.04
N THR A 142 0.96 9.35 -1.57
CA THR A 142 0.34 8.83 -0.34
C THR A 142 -1.17 8.65 -0.49
N ILE A 143 -1.69 7.65 0.20
CA ILE A 143 -3.12 7.32 0.31
C ILE A 143 -3.71 8.09 1.49
N THR A 144 -4.91 8.64 1.37
CA THR A 144 -5.54 9.31 2.51
C THR A 144 -5.90 8.27 3.58
N ILE A 145 -5.70 8.56 4.87
CA ILE A 145 -6.15 7.67 5.96
C ILE A 145 -6.90 8.47 7.03
N GLU A 146 -7.96 7.92 7.63
CA GLU A 146 -8.61 8.57 8.78
C GLU A 146 -9.18 7.56 9.76
N PHE A 147 -9.42 8.04 10.98
CA PHE A 147 -10.26 7.34 11.93
C PHE A 147 -11.67 7.93 11.91
N ASN A 148 -12.69 7.07 11.85
CA ASN A 148 -14.08 7.47 12.09
C ASN A 148 -14.49 7.20 13.55
N SER A 149 -15.62 7.76 13.98
CA SER A 149 -16.22 7.48 15.29
C SER A 149 -16.97 6.15 15.37
N GLY A 150 -17.06 5.42 14.25
CA GLY A 150 -17.82 4.18 14.14
C GLY A 150 -16.98 2.93 14.36
N THR A 151 -17.65 1.78 14.25
CA THR A 151 -17.00 0.46 14.41
C THR A 151 -16.35 -0.08 13.13
N ASN A 152 -16.36 0.72 12.06
CA ASN A 152 -16.28 0.23 10.68
C ASN A 152 -15.00 0.68 9.99
N GLY A 153 -14.50 -0.11 9.05
CA GLY A 153 -13.40 0.27 8.17
C GLY A 153 -13.70 -0.07 6.73
N GLY A 154 -12.99 0.60 5.82
CA GLY A 154 -13.18 0.46 4.39
C GLY A 154 -12.17 1.31 3.59
N PHE A 155 -11.97 0.99 2.32
CA PHE A 155 -11.05 1.69 1.43
C PHE A 155 -11.71 2.22 0.15
N GLY A 156 -11.86 3.54 0.00
CA GLY A 156 -12.37 4.07 -1.28
C GLY A 156 -12.62 5.56 -1.29
N LYS A 157 -13.58 6.04 -2.10
CA LYS A 157 -13.77 7.47 -2.39
C LYS A 157 -14.24 8.24 -1.15
N ARG A 158 -13.48 9.28 -0.82
CA ARG A 158 -13.63 10.13 0.37
C ARG A 158 -14.46 11.38 0.11
N ASN A 159 -14.24 12.03 -1.02
CA ASN A 159 -14.90 13.28 -1.39
C ASN A 159 -15.35 13.23 -2.86
N GLU A 160 -16.24 14.14 -3.25
CA GLU A 160 -16.72 14.28 -4.64
C GLU A 160 -15.59 14.45 -5.66
N ASP A 161 -14.44 14.99 -5.22
CA ASP A 161 -13.20 15.21 -5.99
C ASP A 161 -12.48 13.94 -6.48
N GLY A 162 -12.91 12.76 -6.04
CA GLY A 162 -12.27 11.50 -6.44
C GLY A 162 -11.00 11.18 -5.65
N SER A 163 -10.83 11.68 -4.42
CA SER A 163 -9.74 11.25 -3.54
C SER A 163 -10.06 9.92 -2.85
N PHE A 164 -9.05 9.03 -2.76
CA PHE A 164 -9.17 7.68 -2.19
C PHE A 164 -8.47 7.57 -0.85
N GLY A 165 -9.06 6.81 0.06
CA GLY A 165 -8.44 6.59 1.36
C GLY A 165 -8.98 5.41 2.14
N ILE A 166 -8.20 5.04 3.16
CA ILE A 166 -8.53 4.00 4.13
C ILE A 166 -9.17 4.63 5.36
N THR A 167 -10.43 4.35 5.61
CA THR A 167 -11.12 4.73 6.85
C THR A 167 -11.07 3.58 7.83
N LEU A 168 -10.69 3.83 9.08
CA LEU A 168 -10.66 2.82 10.14
C LEU A 168 -11.54 3.27 11.32
N GLY A 169 -12.26 2.34 11.92
CA GLY A 169 -12.87 2.56 13.22
C GLY A 169 -11.79 2.61 14.30
N LYS A 170 -11.97 3.43 15.33
CA LYS A 170 -10.95 3.61 16.40
C LYS A 170 -10.60 2.31 17.15
N GLN A 171 -11.53 1.37 17.21
CA GLN A 171 -11.37 0.04 17.82
C GLN A 171 -10.84 -1.02 16.85
N MET A 172 -10.59 -0.67 15.58
CA MET A 172 -10.06 -1.64 14.61
C MET A 172 -8.62 -2.01 14.93
N GLU A 173 -8.26 -3.24 14.59
CA GLU A 173 -6.94 -3.79 14.83
C GLU A 173 -6.17 -3.98 13.52
N SER A 174 -4.90 -4.34 13.61
CA SER A 174 -4.01 -4.53 12.46
C SER A 174 -4.57 -5.45 11.36
N ASN A 175 -5.46 -6.41 11.68
CA ASN A 175 -6.08 -7.27 10.67
C ASN A 175 -7.06 -6.49 9.78
N CYS A 176 -7.69 -5.43 10.28
CA CYS A 176 -8.54 -4.58 9.47
C CYS A 176 -7.68 -3.69 8.57
N LEU A 177 -6.60 -3.12 9.10
CA LEU A 177 -5.68 -2.31 8.29
C LEU A 177 -5.07 -3.13 7.14
N ILE A 178 -4.62 -4.37 7.36
CA ILE A 178 -4.06 -5.19 6.27
C ILE A 178 -5.11 -5.53 5.20
N HIS A 179 -6.38 -5.69 5.58
CA HIS A 179 -7.49 -5.91 4.66
C HIS A 179 -7.68 -4.70 3.74
N GLU A 180 -7.77 -3.49 4.31
CA GLU A 180 -7.91 -2.26 3.52
C GLU A 180 -6.65 -1.94 2.67
N MET A 181 -5.45 -2.23 3.20
CA MET A 181 -4.21 -2.09 2.44
C MET A 181 -4.19 -3.03 1.23
N MET A 182 -4.78 -4.22 1.34
CA MET A 182 -4.87 -5.16 0.23
C MET A 182 -5.81 -4.64 -0.86
N HIS A 183 -6.96 -4.08 -0.50
CA HIS A 183 -7.84 -3.41 -1.47
C HIS A 183 -7.15 -2.23 -2.16
N ALA A 184 -6.41 -1.42 -1.41
CA ALA A 184 -5.59 -0.36 -2.00
C ALA A 184 -4.57 -0.93 -2.99
N PHE A 185 -3.86 -2.00 -2.61
CA PHE A 185 -2.87 -2.61 -3.48
C PHE A 185 -3.49 -3.20 -4.76
N GLN A 186 -4.64 -3.87 -4.66
CA GLN A 186 -5.39 -4.41 -5.79
C GLN A 186 -5.80 -3.29 -6.76
N SER A 187 -6.32 -2.17 -6.22
CA SER A 187 -6.83 -1.09 -7.06
C SER A 187 -5.75 -0.41 -7.90
N TYR A 188 -4.53 -0.28 -7.38
CA TYR A 188 -3.42 0.26 -8.18
C TYR A 188 -2.87 -0.71 -9.24
N ARG A 189 -3.21 -2.01 -9.19
CA ARG A 189 -2.66 -3.05 -10.08
C ARG A 189 -3.65 -3.59 -11.10
N GLU A 190 -4.94 -3.57 -10.80
CA GLU A 190 -5.99 -4.02 -11.72
C GLU A 190 -6.37 -2.88 -12.68
N SER A 191 -6.72 -3.20 -13.93
CA SER A 191 -7.43 -2.23 -14.76
C SER A 191 -8.85 -2.04 -14.22
N THR A 192 -9.45 -0.88 -14.48
CA THR A 192 -10.84 -0.57 -14.07
C THR A 192 -11.81 -1.67 -14.49
N SER A 193 -11.73 -2.11 -15.75
CA SER A 193 -12.63 -3.14 -16.29
C SER A 193 -12.46 -4.48 -15.60
N SER A 194 -11.20 -4.92 -15.40
CA SER A 194 -10.89 -6.18 -14.69
C SER A 194 -11.37 -6.14 -13.25
N TYR A 195 -11.20 -5.01 -12.57
CA TYR A 195 -11.61 -4.87 -11.18
C TYR A 195 -13.14 -4.92 -11.03
N ASN A 196 -13.87 -4.17 -11.85
CA ASN A 196 -15.34 -4.05 -11.78
C ASN A 196 -16.06 -5.36 -12.07
N GLU A 197 -15.50 -6.17 -12.97
CA GLU A 197 -16.08 -7.47 -13.33
C GLU A 197 -15.77 -8.55 -12.29
N SER A 198 -14.82 -8.32 -11.37
CA SER A 198 -14.33 -9.34 -10.42
C SER A 198 -14.18 -8.84 -8.99
N THR A 199 -14.99 -7.87 -8.56
CA THR A 199 -14.93 -7.27 -7.22
C THR A 199 -15.12 -8.31 -6.11
N LEU A 200 -16.03 -9.28 -6.26
CA LEU A 200 -16.18 -10.36 -5.27
C LEU A 200 -14.98 -11.31 -5.27
N ASN A 201 -14.32 -11.52 -6.41
CA ASN A 201 -13.06 -12.27 -6.45
C ASN A 201 -11.96 -11.55 -5.67
N ALA A 202 -11.85 -10.23 -5.82
CA ALA A 202 -10.90 -9.40 -5.08
C ALA A 202 -11.17 -9.42 -3.56
N GLU A 203 -12.44 -9.35 -3.15
CA GLU A 203 -12.86 -9.55 -1.75
C GLU A 203 -12.43 -10.90 -1.20
N ILE A 204 -12.64 -11.98 -1.95
CA ILE A 204 -12.21 -13.33 -1.54
C ILE A 204 -10.69 -13.39 -1.34
N GLU A 205 -9.90 -12.83 -2.26
CA GLU A 205 -8.43 -12.74 -2.12
C GLU A 205 -8.04 -11.94 -0.87
N THR A 206 -8.69 -10.80 -0.62
CA THR A 206 -8.40 -9.92 0.50
C THR A 206 -8.77 -10.53 1.85
N HIS A 207 -9.92 -11.21 1.95
CA HIS A 207 -10.26 -12.00 3.13
C HIS A 207 -9.29 -13.16 3.33
N PHE A 208 -8.82 -13.81 2.26
CA PHE A 208 -7.82 -14.87 2.36
C PHE A 208 -6.48 -14.35 2.88
N VAL A 209 -5.98 -13.22 2.36
CA VAL A 209 -4.79 -12.53 2.90
C VAL A 209 -4.97 -12.18 4.37
N GLN A 210 -6.13 -11.67 4.76
CA GLN A 210 -6.41 -11.35 6.14
C GLN A 210 -6.40 -12.60 7.05
N TYR A 211 -7.01 -13.69 6.59
CA TYR A 211 -6.97 -14.99 7.28
C TYR A 211 -5.53 -15.47 7.47
N LEU A 212 -4.71 -15.42 6.41
CA LEU A 212 -3.29 -15.80 6.45
C LEU A 212 -2.47 -14.94 7.42
N TYR A 213 -2.76 -13.63 7.49
CA TYR A 213 -2.14 -12.74 8.46
C TYR A 213 -2.56 -13.11 9.89
N LEU A 214 -3.86 -13.23 10.15
CA LEU A 214 -4.41 -13.56 11.47
C LEU A 214 -3.82 -14.87 12.00
N ARG A 215 -3.83 -15.96 11.22
CA ARG A 215 -3.27 -17.25 11.64
C ARG A 215 -1.76 -17.22 11.95
N SER A 216 -1.04 -16.23 11.45
CA SER A 216 0.40 -16.08 11.71
C SER A 216 0.71 -15.39 13.04
N LEU A 217 -0.30 -14.77 13.67
CA LEU A 217 -0.16 -14.07 14.93
C LEU A 217 -0.06 -15.05 16.10
N LYS A 218 0.83 -14.75 17.06
CA LYS A 218 1.03 -15.61 18.25
C LYS A 218 -0.22 -15.72 19.10
N GLU A 219 -1.04 -14.67 19.11
CA GLU A 219 -2.28 -14.55 19.85
C GLU A 219 -3.51 -15.12 19.12
N TYR A 220 -3.35 -15.68 17.92
CA TYR A 220 -4.47 -16.25 17.16
C TYR A 220 -5.11 -17.49 17.84
N PRO A 221 -4.36 -18.46 18.39
CA PRO A 221 -4.97 -19.61 19.07
C PRO A 221 -5.85 -19.19 20.25
N LYS A 222 -7.06 -19.75 20.33
CA LYS A 222 -8.12 -19.47 21.32
C LYS A 222 -8.64 -18.03 21.33
N SER A 223 -8.41 -17.30 20.25
CA SER A 223 -8.86 -15.91 20.14
C SER A 223 -10.27 -15.76 19.60
N LYS A 224 -10.79 -14.53 19.63
CA LYS A 224 -12.02 -14.15 18.92
C LYS A 224 -11.90 -14.36 17.41
N TRP A 225 -10.72 -14.19 16.83
CA TRP A 225 -10.49 -14.36 15.39
C TRP A 225 -10.58 -15.83 15.00
N GLU A 226 -9.90 -16.72 15.72
CA GLU A 226 -10.00 -18.16 15.48
C GLU A 226 -11.43 -18.66 15.69
N THR A 227 -12.11 -18.16 16.73
CA THR A 227 -13.51 -18.51 16.97
C THR A 227 -14.36 -18.12 15.75
N ARG A 228 -14.22 -16.88 15.27
CA ARG A 228 -14.97 -16.39 14.09
C ARG A 228 -14.61 -17.16 12.82
N ASP A 229 -13.34 -17.53 12.63
CA ASP A 229 -12.88 -18.36 11.51
C ASP A 229 -13.43 -19.80 11.53
N ASN A 230 -14.06 -20.20 12.64
CA ASN A 230 -14.74 -21.49 12.79
C ASN A 230 -16.28 -21.36 12.90
N THR A 231 -16.84 -20.16 13.04
CA THR A 231 -18.28 -19.96 13.24
C THR A 231 -18.95 -19.10 12.18
N ASP A 232 -18.31 -18.05 11.69
CA ASP A 232 -18.84 -17.21 10.62
C ASP A 232 -18.76 -17.97 9.27
N PRO A 233 -19.87 -18.12 8.53
CA PRO A 233 -19.88 -18.86 7.27
C PRO A 233 -18.87 -18.36 6.23
N ARG A 234 -18.69 -17.03 6.10
CA ARG A 234 -17.74 -16.42 5.16
C ARG A 234 -16.32 -16.72 5.57
N ARG A 235 -16.00 -16.57 6.86
CA ARG A 235 -14.66 -16.86 7.35
C ARG A 235 -14.27 -18.32 7.21
N ARG A 236 -15.22 -19.23 7.46
CA ARG A 236 -15.02 -20.66 7.23
C ARG A 236 -14.77 -20.97 5.75
N SER A 237 -15.56 -20.40 4.84
CA SER A 237 -15.37 -20.64 3.41
C SER A 237 -14.00 -20.16 2.93
N ILE A 238 -13.52 -19.02 3.42
CA ILE A 238 -12.17 -18.49 3.19
C ILE A 238 -11.10 -19.39 3.80
N LYS A 239 -11.26 -19.83 5.06
CA LYS A 239 -10.35 -20.76 5.71
C LYS A 239 -10.21 -22.07 4.93
N ASP A 240 -11.30 -22.57 4.36
CA ASP A 240 -11.28 -23.81 3.57
C ASP A 240 -10.56 -23.66 2.22
N ILE A 241 -10.46 -22.46 1.64
CA ILE A 241 -9.63 -22.20 0.45
C ILE A 241 -8.17 -22.60 0.74
N ASN A 242 -7.71 -22.45 1.99
CA ASN A 242 -6.34 -22.84 2.39
C ASN A 242 -6.06 -24.35 2.28
N ARG A 243 -7.06 -25.19 1.99
CA ARG A 243 -6.84 -26.61 1.65
C ARG A 243 -6.33 -26.78 0.22
N PHE A 244 -6.62 -25.82 -0.66
CA PHE A 244 -6.32 -25.85 -2.09
C PHE A 244 -5.20 -24.90 -2.47
N ILE A 245 -5.13 -23.73 -1.83
CA ILE A 245 -4.11 -22.71 -2.07
C ILE A 245 -3.20 -22.59 -0.85
N ASP A 246 -1.90 -22.47 -1.08
CA ASP A 246 -0.89 -22.27 -0.04
C ASP A 246 -0.78 -20.80 0.39
N GLU A 247 0.05 -20.56 1.41
CA GLU A 247 0.30 -19.24 1.96
C GLU A 247 0.92 -18.25 0.96
N ARG A 248 1.37 -18.75 -0.20
CA ARG A 248 2.00 -17.97 -1.26
C ARG A 248 1.11 -17.81 -2.49
N GLY A 249 -0.10 -18.37 -2.49
CA GLY A 249 -1.04 -18.25 -3.62
C GLY A 249 -0.85 -19.29 -4.73
N PHE A 250 -0.20 -20.42 -4.45
CA PHE A 250 -0.04 -21.57 -5.35
C PHE A 250 -0.90 -22.76 -4.94
N LEU A 251 -1.20 -23.66 -5.87
CA LEU A 251 -1.94 -24.89 -5.57
C LEU A 251 -1.15 -25.80 -4.62
N ARG A 252 -1.83 -26.37 -3.63
CA ARG A 252 -1.27 -27.37 -2.71
C ARG A 252 -1.39 -28.77 -3.30
N GLY A 253 -0.29 -29.52 -3.28
CA GLY A 253 -0.29 -30.98 -3.42
C GLY A 253 -1.13 -31.51 -4.59
N ASP A 254 -2.18 -32.24 -4.26
CA ASP A 254 -3.13 -32.92 -5.16
C ASP A 254 -4.35 -32.05 -5.56
N ALA A 255 -4.43 -30.81 -5.08
CA ALA A 255 -5.49 -29.89 -5.47
C ALA A 255 -5.46 -29.61 -6.98
N THR A 256 -6.64 -29.64 -7.61
CA THR A 256 -6.79 -29.35 -9.04
C THR A 256 -7.39 -27.95 -9.25
N ILE A 257 -7.18 -27.40 -10.44
CA ILE A 257 -7.86 -26.17 -10.87
C ILE A 257 -9.38 -26.32 -10.80
N THR A 258 -9.90 -27.50 -11.14
CA THR A 258 -11.34 -27.79 -11.08
C THR A 258 -11.87 -27.75 -9.65
N SER A 259 -11.21 -28.43 -8.70
CA SER A 259 -11.64 -28.43 -7.31
C SER A 259 -11.53 -27.04 -6.66
N LEU A 260 -10.49 -26.27 -7.02
CA LEU A 260 -10.38 -24.88 -6.58
C LEU A 260 -11.48 -24.00 -7.17
N LYS A 261 -11.84 -24.19 -8.45
CA LYS A 261 -12.93 -23.45 -9.10
C LYS A 261 -14.26 -23.69 -8.38
N GLU A 262 -14.56 -24.94 -8.04
CA GLU A 262 -15.76 -25.30 -7.27
C GLU A 262 -15.75 -24.64 -5.89
N LYS A 263 -14.60 -24.67 -5.20
CA LYS A 263 -14.50 -24.04 -3.87
C LYS A 263 -14.65 -22.53 -3.91
N LEU A 264 -14.10 -21.86 -4.93
CA LEU A 264 -14.28 -20.41 -5.11
C LEU A 264 -15.74 -20.05 -5.39
N LYS A 265 -16.47 -20.86 -6.17
CA LYS A 265 -17.91 -20.68 -6.39
C LYS A 265 -18.72 -20.84 -5.10
N GLU A 266 -18.39 -21.83 -4.29
CA GLU A 266 -19.01 -22.04 -2.97
C GLU A 266 -18.75 -20.85 -2.03
N ALA A 267 -17.50 -20.35 -2.01
CA ALA A 267 -17.14 -19.16 -1.24
C ALA A 267 -17.91 -17.93 -1.72
N ALA A 268 -17.97 -17.68 -3.04
CA ALA A 268 -18.73 -16.57 -3.62
C ALA A 268 -20.22 -16.65 -3.25
N SER A 269 -20.86 -17.81 -3.41
CA SER A 269 -22.26 -18.02 -3.02
C SER A 269 -22.51 -17.79 -1.52
N THR A 270 -21.54 -18.18 -0.68
CA THR A 270 -21.58 -17.90 0.77
C THR A 270 -21.53 -16.40 1.05
N PHE A 271 -20.64 -15.68 0.36
CA PHE A 271 -20.51 -14.23 0.50
C PHE A 271 -21.78 -13.50 0.04
N GLU A 272 -22.33 -13.87 -1.11
CA GLU A 272 -23.58 -13.31 -1.65
C GLU A 272 -24.74 -13.50 -0.67
N SER A 273 -24.90 -14.71 -0.12
CA SER A 273 -25.93 -15.03 0.88
C SER A 273 -25.76 -14.26 2.20
N ASN A 274 -24.57 -13.69 2.43
CA ASN A 274 -24.25 -12.88 3.60
C ASN A 274 -24.06 -11.39 3.23
N GLY A 275 -24.61 -10.93 2.11
CA GLY A 275 -24.76 -9.51 1.79
C GLY A 275 -23.76 -8.95 0.78
N TYR A 276 -22.82 -9.74 0.25
CA TYR A 276 -21.94 -9.32 -0.84
C TYR A 276 -22.62 -9.56 -2.20
N THR A 277 -23.72 -8.84 -2.45
CA THR A 277 -24.54 -9.07 -3.65
C THR A 277 -24.12 -8.18 -4.83
N ALA A 278 -24.44 -8.64 -6.05
CA ALA A 278 -24.20 -7.86 -7.27
C ALA A 278 -24.88 -6.49 -7.26
N GLN A 279 -26.05 -6.35 -6.63
CA GLN A 279 -26.75 -5.06 -6.49
C GLN A 279 -25.95 -4.05 -5.64
N ARG A 280 -25.01 -4.53 -4.82
CA ARG A 280 -24.12 -3.71 -4.00
C ARG A 280 -22.72 -3.56 -4.62
N GLY A 281 -22.56 -3.96 -5.88
CA GLY A 281 -21.31 -3.84 -6.62
C GLY A 281 -20.36 -5.03 -6.47
N PHE A 282 -20.79 -6.15 -5.87
CA PHE A 282 -19.97 -7.35 -5.73
C PHE A 282 -20.27 -8.36 -6.84
N VAL A 283 -19.37 -8.45 -7.81
CA VAL A 283 -19.50 -9.29 -8.99
C VAL A 283 -18.46 -10.40 -8.95
N PHE A 284 -18.90 -11.64 -9.11
CA PHE A 284 -18.01 -12.80 -9.23
C PHE A 284 -17.79 -13.16 -10.70
N ASP A 285 -16.58 -12.97 -11.19
CA ASP A 285 -16.18 -13.43 -12.52
C ASP A 285 -15.81 -14.92 -12.46
N SER A 286 -16.73 -15.76 -12.95
CA SER A 286 -16.55 -17.21 -13.03
C SER A 286 -15.69 -17.68 -14.21
N ASN A 287 -15.37 -16.77 -15.14
CA ASN A 287 -14.54 -17.00 -16.32
C ASN A 287 -13.09 -16.57 -16.11
N ARG A 288 -12.81 -15.75 -15.09
CA ARG A 288 -11.44 -15.38 -14.68
C ARG A 288 -10.56 -16.62 -14.53
N PRO A 289 -9.32 -16.62 -15.08
CA PRO A 289 -8.38 -17.70 -14.84
C PRO A 289 -8.23 -17.96 -13.33
N ILE A 290 -8.42 -19.20 -12.91
CA ILE A 290 -8.65 -19.52 -11.49
C ILE A 290 -7.50 -19.08 -10.58
N LEU A 291 -6.26 -19.20 -11.06
CA LEU A 291 -5.10 -18.76 -10.30
C LEU A 291 -4.94 -17.24 -10.27
N ASP A 292 -5.53 -16.49 -11.20
CA ASP A 292 -5.46 -15.02 -11.22
C ASP A 292 -6.27 -14.36 -10.10
N ASN A 293 -7.10 -15.15 -9.39
CA ASN A 293 -7.73 -14.74 -8.14
C ASN A 293 -6.72 -14.57 -6.99
N PHE A 294 -5.51 -15.13 -7.11
CA PHE A 294 -4.47 -15.09 -6.06
C PHE A 294 -3.17 -14.43 -6.53
N LYS A 295 -3.22 -13.66 -7.63
CA LYS A 295 -2.03 -13.05 -8.24
C LYS A 295 -1.40 -11.97 -7.37
N ASN A 296 -2.22 -11.26 -6.58
CA ASN A 296 -1.70 -10.22 -5.69
C ASN A 296 -1.11 -10.85 -4.45
N LEU A 297 -1.71 -11.94 -3.92
CA LEU A 297 -1.08 -12.76 -2.88
C LEU A 297 0.31 -13.27 -3.33
N ARG A 298 0.42 -13.82 -4.55
CA ARG A 298 1.72 -14.24 -5.10
C ARG A 298 2.73 -13.11 -5.19
N GLU A 299 2.30 -11.92 -5.58
CA GLU A 299 3.17 -10.75 -5.66
C GLU A 299 3.70 -10.35 -4.27
N ILE A 300 2.83 -10.19 -3.28
CA ILE A 300 3.23 -9.74 -1.94
C ILE A 300 4.00 -10.83 -1.18
N THR A 301 3.98 -12.08 -1.64
CA THR A 301 4.73 -13.20 -1.05
C THR A 301 5.90 -13.68 -1.90
N LYS A 302 6.23 -13.00 -3.01
CA LYS A 302 7.28 -13.44 -3.95
C LYS A 302 8.65 -13.64 -3.30
N ASN A 303 8.93 -12.85 -2.25
CA ASN A 303 10.19 -12.87 -1.50
C ASN A 303 10.06 -13.56 -0.13
N CYS A 304 8.97 -14.29 0.11
CA CYS A 304 8.81 -15.10 1.30
C CYS A 304 9.43 -16.49 1.08
N ILE A 305 10.35 -16.84 1.99
CA ILE A 305 11.09 -18.09 2.01
C ILE A 305 10.36 -19.08 2.92
#